data_AF-A0A4P6HQQ9-F1
#
_entry.id   AF-A0A4P6HQQ9-F1
#
_cell.length_a   1.000
_cell.length_b   1.000
_cell.length_c   1.000
_cell.angle_alpha   90.00
_cell.angle_beta   90.00
_cell.angle_gamma   90.00
#
_symmetry.space_group_name_H-M   'P 1'
#
loop_
_entity.id
_entity.type
_entity.pdbx_description
1 polymer ?
#
loop_
_entity_poly.entity_id
_entity_poly.type
_entity_poly.pdbx_seq_one_letter_code
_entity_poly.pdbx_strand_id
1 'polypeptide(L)'
;MPADLETRLALSAAPPALRGDATVYLLDPAKGYQLSKKGSSGVTCMVERTSWDLSDFRDDIYIPLCYDAAGTSTYLQHIMEAAALRAQGMDADTLNAEYRKRYRDKTFKVPEKSGVSYMVAPIMRTIGPPDMKVHTMAMPHVMFYAPGVTNEDLGAKPDLADPSSLLSPFVDRQGAAEHSYIIQLVGDAEKATILADQKVLLDDLCAYRDILCLGHGNH
;
A
#
# COMPACT_ATOMS: atom_id res chain seq x y z
N MET A 1 -10.45 -2.22 12.36
CA MET A 1 -11.17 -3.19 11.52
C MET A 1 -11.17 -4.52 12.25
N PRO A 2 -12.21 -5.36 12.14
CA PRO A 2 -12.17 -6.70 12.72
C PRO A 2 -10.98 -7.49 12.20
N ALA A 3 -10.34 -8.30 13.06
CA ALA A 3 -9.08 -8.97 12.73
C ALA A 3 -9.19 -9.91 11.50
N ASP A 4 -10.30 -10.64 11.36
CA ASP A 4 -10.56 -11.48 10.19
C ASP A 4 -10.63 -10.65 8.90
N LEU A 5 -11.40 -9.56 8.92
CA LEU A 5 -11.59 -8.70 7.76
C LEU A 5 -10.28 -8.02 7.35
N GLU A 6 -9.49 -7.55 8.32
CA GLU A 6 -8.18 -6.93 8.07
C GLU A 6 -7.17 -7.96 7.53
N THR A 7 -7.22 -9.21 8.01
CA THR A 7 -6.42 -10.32 7.48
C THR A 7 -6.77 -10.62 6.02
N ARG A 8 -8.06 -10.72 5.69
CA ARG A 8 -8.51 -10.97 4.32
C ARG A 8 -8.13 -9.84 3.38
N LEU A 9 -8.30 -8.58 3.80
CA LEU A 9 -7.90 -7.42 3.04
C LEU A 9 -6.37 -7.38 2.83
N ALA A 10 -5.57 -7.59 3.88
CA ALA A 10 -4.11 -7.65 3.77
C ALA A 10 -3.65 -8.73 2.78
N LEU A 11 -4.16 -9.95 2.91
CA LEU A 11 -3.79 -11.06 2.02
C LEU A 11 -4.26 -10.85 0.58
N SER A 12 -5.36 -10.11 0.37
CA SER A 12 -5.86 -9.82 -0.98
C SER A 12 -4.88 -9.00 -1.83
N ALA A 13 -3.96 -8.25 -1.19
CA ALA A 13 -2.91 -7.50 -1.87
C ALA A 13 -1.89 -8.38 -2.60
N ALA A 14 -1.76 -9.65 -2.22
CA ALA A 14 -0.90 -10.61 -2.91
C ALA A 14 -1.66 -11.39 -4.02
N PRO A 15 -0.95 -11.83 -5.08
CA PRO A 15 -1.47 -12.82 -6.02
C PRO A 15 -1.98 -14.09 -5.29
N PRO A 16 -3.04 -14.76 -5.79
CA PRO A 16 -3.67 -15.89 -5.10
C PRO A 16 -2.70 -16.98 -4.63
N ALA A 17 -1.72 -17.34 -5.45
CA ALA A 17 -0.73 -18.37 -5.15
C ALA A 17 0.18 -18.04 -3.95
N LEU A 18 0.33 -16.77 -3.59
CA LEU A 18 1.24 -16.33 -2.51
C LEU A 18 0.52 -16.18 -1.15
N ARG A 19 -0.81 -16.14 -1.13
CA ARG A 19 -1.60 -15.79 0.08
C ARG A 19 -1.51 -16.84 1.18
N GLY A 20 -1.46 -18.12 0.80
CA GLY A 20 -1.47 -19.24 1.74
C GLY A 20 -0.31 -19.19 2.73
N ASP A 21 0.88 -18.89 2.24
CA ASP A 21 2.14 -18.95 2.99
C ASP A 21 2.71 -17.59 3.39
N ALA A 22 1.96 -16.50 3.16
CA ALA A 22 2.36 -15.16 3.56
C ALA A 22 2.23 -14.93 5.08
N THR A 23 3.16 -14.15 5.62
CA THR A 23 3.09 -13.59 6.98
C THR A 23 2.10 -12.42 6.98
N VAL A 24 1.32 -12.25 8.05
CA VAL A 24 0.35 -11.14 8.18
C VAL A 24 0.57 -10.40 9.49
N TYR A 25 0.64 -9.08 9.38
CA TYR A 25 0.61 -8.15 10.50
C TYR A 25 -0.72 -7.39 10.50
N LEU A 26 -1.32 -7.22 11.69
CA LEU A 26 -2.55 -6.46 11.89
C LEU A 26 -2.28 -5.28 12.80
N LEU A 27 -2.98 -4.16 12.57
CA LEU A 27 -2.81 -2.96 13.39
C LEU A 27 -3.56 -3.09 14.73
N ASP A 28 -2.83 -3.00 15.84
CA ASP A 28 -3.37 -2.64 17.15
C ASP A 28 -3.24 -1.11 17.32
N PRO A 29 -4.32 -0.33 17.35
CA PRO A 29 -4.23 1.13 17.45
C PRO A 29 -3.48 1.64 18.68
N ALA A 30 -3.40 0.84 19.75
CA ALA A 30 -2.71 1.20 20.99
C ALA A 30 -1.23 0.78 21.01
N LYS A 31 -0.77 -0.06 20.08
CA LYS A 31 0.58 -0.63 20.10
C LYS A 31 1.33 -0.62 18.76
N GLY A 32 0.65 -0.35 17.65
CA GLY A 32 1.17 -0.53 16.30
C GLY A 32 0.90 -1.95 15.77
N TYR A 33 1.62 -2.34 14.72
CA TYR A 33 1.39 -3.63 14.05
C TYR A 33 1.92 -4.82 14.85
N GLN A 34 1.11 -5.88 14.93
CA GLN A 34 1.46 -7.13 15.59
C GLN A 34 1.35 -8.31 14.63
N LEU A 35 2.22 -9.29 14.83
CA LEU A 35 2.20 -10.53 14.06
C LEU A 35 0.90 -11.29 14.37
N SER A 36 0.05 -11.47 13.36
CA SER A 36 -1.20 -12.22 13.48
C SER A 36 -1.12 -13.61 12.87
N LYS A 37 -0.33 -13.77 11.80
CA LYS A 37 -0.10 -15.06 11.13
C LYS A 37 1.35 -15.13 10.70
N LYS A 38 2.05 -16.19 11.08
CA LYS A 38 3.41 -16.45 10.60
C LYS A 38 3.37 -17.27 9.32
N GLY A 39 4.00 -16.78 8.27
CA GLY A 39 4.15 -17.46 6.99
C GLY A 39 5.52 -18.13 6.82
N SER A 40 5.74 -18.69 5.63
CA SER A 40 6.96 -19.40 5.23
C SER A 40 7.52 -18.94 3.87
N SER A 41 6.77 -18.16 3.08
CA SER A 41 7.16 -17.75 1.72
C SER A 41 8.16 -16.59 1.66
N GLY A 42 8.40 -15.90 2.78
CA GLY A 42 9.13 -14.64 2.81
C GLY A 42 8.31 -13.41 2.39
N VAL A 43 7.06 -13.60 1.98
CA VAL A 43 6.10 -12.51 1.73
C VAL A 43 5.43 -12.09 3.02
N THR A 44 5.30 -10.78 3.24
CA THR A 44 4.65 -10.19 4.42
C THR A 44 3.60 -9.18 4.01
N CYS A 45 2.38 -9.35 4.51
CA CYS A 45 1.21 -8.55 4.17
C CYS A 45 0.69 -7.76 5.37
N MET A 46 0.16 -6.57 5.12
CA MET A 46 -0.59 -5.76 6.07
C MET A 46 -1.58 -4.83 5.35
N VAL A 47 -2.41 -4.13 6.12
CA VAL A 47 -3.12 -2.94 5.62
C VAL A 47 -2.49 -1.73 6.28
N GLU A 48 -1.81 -0.88 5.51
CA GLU A 48 -1.28 0.38 6.02
C GLU A 48 -2.44 1.35 6.32
N ARG A 49 -2.50 1.83 7.57
CA ARG A 49 -3.55 2.74 8.09
C ARG A 49 -3.01 4.01 8.76
N THR A 50 -1.69 4.19 8.76
CA THR A 50 -1.02 5.39 9.29
C THR A 50 -0.14 5.97 8.19
N SER A 51 -0.68 6.96 7.48
CA SER A 51 0.05 7.71 6.46
C SER A 51 0.87 8.79 7.15
N TRP A 52 2.19 8.67 7.13
CA TRP A 52 3.10 9.64 7.79
C TRP A 52 3.15 10.99 7.07
N ASP A 53 2.81 11.01 5.80
CA ASP A 53 2.92 12.14 4.88
C ASP A 53 1.71 13.09 4.93
N LEU A 54 0.62 12.67 5.57
CA LEU A 54 -0.58 13.47 5.81
C LEU A 54 -0.42 14.39 7.02
N SER A 55 -1.10 15.55 6.97
CA SER A 55 -1.15 16.53 8.07
C SER A 55 -1.98 16.06 9.26
N ASP A 56 -2.76 15.00 9.10
CA ASP A 56 -3.61 14.46 10.15
C ASP A 56 -3.63 12.92 10.12
N PHE A 57 -3.82 12.33 11.30
CA PHE A 57 -4.03 10.89 11.44
C PHE A 57 -5.47 10.50 11.15
N ARG A 58 -5.79 10.51 9.86
CA ARG A 58 -7.06 10.02 9.35
C ARG A 58 -7.35 8.61 9.84
N ASP A 59 -8.63 8.33 10.07
CA ASP A 59 -9.14 7.01 10.43
C ASP A 59 -9.68 6.24 9.20
N ASP A 60 -9.61 6.86 8.01
CA ASP A 60 -10.19 6.38 6.76
C ASP A 60 -9.15 5.97 5.70
N ILE A 61 -7.88 5.75 6.09
CA ILE A 61 -6.83 5.24 5.20
C ILE A 61 -6.73 3.72 5.31
N TYR A 62 -6.70 3.05 4.15
CA TYR A 62 -6.59 1.59 4.01
C TYR A 62 -5.78 1.25 2.76
N ILE A 63 -4.50 0.95 2.94
CA ILE A 63 -3.57 0.63 1.84
C ILE A 63 -3.11 -0.81 2.01
N PRO A 64 -3.80 -1.80 1.41
CA PRO A 64 -3.40 -3.20 1.50
C PRO A 64 -2.14 -3.45 0.66
N LEU A 65 -1.09 -3.99 1.30
CA LEU A 65 0.24 -4.16 0.73
C LEU A 65 0.81 -5.53 1.13
N CYS A 66 1.54 -6.17 0.22
CA CYS A 66 2.39 -7.31 0.53
C CYS A 66 3.81 -7.10 0.00
N TYR A 67 4.81 -7.14 0.85
CA TYR A 67 6.21 -7.00 0.46
C TYR A 67 6.88 -8.38 0.37
N ASP A 68 7.79 -8.56 -0.58
CA ASP A 68 8.74 -9.68 -0.54
C ASP A 68 9.72 -9.55 0.65
N ALA A 69 10.71 -10.45 0.73
CA ALA A 69 11.68 -10.44 1.83
C ALA A 69 12.56 -9.17 1.88
N ALA A 70 12.89 -8.59 0.73
CA ALA A 70 13.70 -7.38 0.65
C ALA A 70 12.91 -6.16 1.13
N GLY A 71 11.66 -6.02 0.69
CA GLY A 71 10.77 -4.98 1.18
C GLY A 71 10.36 -5.17 2.64
N THR A 72 10.17 -6.40 3.09
CA THR A 72 9.87 -6.74 4.50
C THR A 72 10.96 -6.24 5.44
N SER A 73 12.23 -6.38 5.06
CA SER A 73 13.38 -5.96 5.88
C SER A 73 13.73 -4.47 5.78
N THR A 74 13.06 -3.73 4.89
CA THR A 74 13.35 -2.31 4.61
C THR A 74 12.08 -1.47 4.65
N TYR A 75 11.28 -1.47 3.60
CA TYR A 75 10.14 -0.59 3.44
C TYR A 75 9.03 -0.83 4.47
N LEU A 76 8.70 -2.10 4.70
CA LEU A 76 7.68 -2.46 5.69
C LEU A 76 8.06 -1.99 7.10
N GLN A 77 9.35 -1.97 7.44
CA GLN A 77 9.81 -1.59 8.78
C GLN A 77 9.44 -0.16 9.13
N HIS A 78 9.60 0.79 8.20
CA HIS A 78 9.26 2.18 8.48
C HIS A 78 7.74 2.44 8.44
N ILE A 79 6.96 1.65 7.70
CA ILE A 79 5.49 1.69 7.81
C ILE A 79 5.05 1.21 9.19
N MET A 80 5.64 0.10 9.68
CA MET A 80 5.35 -0.42 11.01
C MET A 80 5.74 0.55 12.12
N GLU A 81 6.91 1.18 11.97
CA GLU A 81 7.40 2.19 12.90
C GLU A 81 6.47 3.41 12.97
N ALA A 82 5.93 3.88 11.84
CA ALA A 82 5.02 5.03 11.82
C ALA A 82 3.79 4.78 12.67
N ALA A 83 3.21 3.58 12.56
CA ALA A 83 2.08 3.18 13.38
C ALA A 83 2.44 2.99 14.86
N ALA A 84 3.65 2.50 15.17
CA ALA A 84 4.13 2.39 16.55
C ALA A 84 4.34 3.77 17.20
N LEU A 85 4.91 4.73 16.49
CA LEU A 85 5.09 6.10 16.97
C LEU A 85 3.75 6.81 17.19
N ARG A 86 2.79 6.65 16.26
CA ARG A 86 1.41 7.09 16.45
C ARG A 86 0.79 6.49 17.71
N ALA A 87 0.95 5.19 17.92
CA ALA A 87 0.43 4.49 19.10
C ALA A 87 1.06 4.98 20.42
N GLN A 88 2.31 5.48 20.36
CA GLN A 88 3.00 6.09 21.50
C GLN A 88 2.58 7.54 21.76
N GLY A 89 1.67 8.10 20.95
CA GLY A 89 1.12 9.45 21.14
C GLY A 89 1.88 10.56 20.40
N MET A 90 2.83 10.22 19.51
CA MET A 90 3.40 11.20 18.59
C MET A 90 2.31 11.70 17.64
N ASP A 91 2.14 13.00 17.47
CA ASP A 91 1.16 13.57 16.53
C ASP A 91 1.62 13.51 15.05
N ALA A 92 0.70 13.80 14.13
CA ALA A 92 0.94 13.69 12.69
C ALA A 92 2.01 14.66 12.19
N ASP A 93 2.01 15.91 12.65
CA ASP A 93 2.99 16.93 12.24
C ASP A 93 4.40 16.56 12.69
N THR A 94 4.55 16.09 13.93
CA THR A 94 5.83 15.62 14.48
C THR A 94 6.33 14.39 13.72
N LEU A 95 5.46 13.41 13.46
CA LEU A 95 5.81 12.22 12.68
C LEU A 95 6.26 12.61 11.26
N ASN A 96 5.52 13.51 10.60
CA ASN A 96 5.83 14.00 9.27
C ASN A 96 7.22 14.66 9.21
N ALA A 97 7.50 15.57 10.15
CA ALA A 97 8.78 16.25 10.25
C ALA A 97 9.93 15.26 10.47
N GLU A 98 9.74 14.29 11.36
CA GLU A 98 10.73 13.24 11.66
C GLU A 98 10.99 12.36 10.43
N TYR A 99 9.95 11.89 9.73
CA TYR A 99 10.10 11.05 8.54
C TYR A 99 10.79 11.81 7.41
N ARG A 100 10.38 13.06 7.15
CA ARG A 100 11.07 13.93 6.16
C ARG A 100 12.54 14.10 6.50
N LYS A 101 12.89 14.29 7.78
CA LYS A 101 14.29 14.36 8.23
C LYS A 101 15.01 13.04 7.96
N ARG A 102 14.43 11.92 8.33
CA ARG A 102 15.00 10.58 8.17
C ARG A 102 15.24 10.18 6.72
N TYR A 103 14.35 10.58 5.81
CA TYR A 103 14.55 10.44 4.37
C TYR A 103 15.72 11.29 3.87
N ARG A 104 15.79 12.58 4.25
CA ARG A 104 16.92 13.46 3.88
C ARG A 104 18.26 12.94 4.40
N ASP A 105 18.26 12.45 5.64
CA ASP A 105 19.45 11.92 6.31
C ASP A 105 19.78 10.47 5.88
N LYS A 106 18.97 9.88 4.99
CA LYS A 106 19.12 8.51 4.46
C LYS A 106 19.19 7.44 5.55
N THR A 107 18.43 7.64 6.62
CA THR A 107 18.37 6.71 7.76
C THR A 107 17.46 5.50 7.49
N PHE A 108 16.44 5.67 6.64
CA PHE A 108 15.64 4.55 6.16
C PHE A 108 16.44 3.74 5.15
N LYS A 109 16.50 2.43 5.36
CA LYS A 109 17.16 1.51 4.46
C LYS A 109 16.31 1.31 3.20
N VAL A 110 16.99 1.11 2.09
CA VAL A 110 16.40 0.68 0.82
C VAL A 110 16.85 -0.75 0.50
N PRO A 111 16.06 -1.53 -0.25
CA PRO A 111 16.46 -2.85 -0.73
C PRO A 111 17.82 -2.82 -1.46
N GLU A 112 18.74 -3.72 -1.10
CA GLU A 112 20.05 -3.85 -1.78
C GLU A 112 19.94 -4.34 -3.23
N LYS A 113 18.83 -4.98 -3.55
CA LYS A 113 18.47 -5.44 -4.90
C LYS A 113 16.99 -5.16 -5.14
N SER A 114 16.63 -5.08 -6.42
CA SER A 114 15.23 -5.00 -6.80
C SER A 114 14.45 -6.21 -6.29
N GLY A 115 13.16 -5.99 -6.09
CA GLY A 115 12.18 -6.90 -5.53
C GLY A 115 10.79 -6.37 -5.83
N VAL A 116 9.78 -6.91 -5.15
CA VAL A 116 8.38 -6.62 -5.46
C VAL A 116 7.54 -6.39 -4.22
N SER A 117 6.78 -5.30 -4.24
CA SER A 117 5.59 -5.10 -3.42
C SER A 117 4.35 -5.32 -4.28
N TYR A 118 3.37 -6.03 -3.74
CA TYR A 118 2.09 -6.32 -4.38
C TYR A 118 0.99 -5.47 -3.77
N MET A 119 0.19 -4.84 -4.63
CA MET A 119 -1.03 -4.11 -4.31
C MET A 119 -2.16 -4.54 -5.24
N VAL A 120 -2.35 -5.85 -5.40
CA VAL A 120 -3.41 -6.40 -6.27
C VAL A 120 -4.74 -6.64 -5.54
N ALA A 121 -4.94 -5.96 -4.42
CA ALA A 121 -6.19 -5.98 -3.66
C ALA A 121 -7.33 -5.39 -4.50
N PRO A 122 -8.59 -5.77 -4.25
CA PRO A 122 -9.72 -5.26 -5.01
C PRO A 122 -10.00 -3.78 -4.74
N ILE A 123 -9.56 -3.25 -3.60
CA ILE A 123 -9.66 -1.83 -3.24
C ILE A 123 -8.41 -1.35 -2.51
N MET A 124 -8.19 -0.04 -2.60
CA MET A 124 -7.42 0.73 -1.65
C MET A 124 -8.16 2.04 -1.37
N ARG A 125 -7.93 2.60 -0.18
CA ARG A 125 -8.42 3.93 0.19
C ARG A 125 -7.28 4.82 0.65
N THR A 126 -6.87 5.75 -0.20
CA THR A 126 -5.77 6.70 0.07
C THR A 126 -5.84 7.89 -0.88
N ILE A 127 -4.91 8.84 -0.74
CA ILE A 127 -4.68 9.90 -1.71
C ILE A 127 -4.34 9.29 -3.07
N GLY A 128 -5.05 9.70 -4.11
CA GLY A 128 -4.75 9.24 -5.45
C GLY A 128 -5.47 10.01 -6.55
N PRO A 129 -5.28 9.57 -7.81
CA PRO A 129 -5.93 10.16 -8.97
C PRO A 129 -7.46 10.19 -8.85
N PRO A 130 -8.13 11.12 -9.56
CA PRO A 130 -7.55 12.11 -10.48
C PRO A 130 -7.15 13.44 -9.81
N ASP A 131 -7.60 13.73 -8.59
CA ASP A 131 -7.48 15.06 -7.96
C ASP A 131 -6.59 15.09 -6.70
N MET A 132 -5.87 13.99 -6.44
CA MET A 132 -4.98 13.83 -5.29
C MET A 132 -5.69 14.04 -3.94
N LYS A 133 -6.93 13.57 -3.85
CA LYS A 133 -7.68 13.46 -2.59
C LYS A 133 -7.87 12.00 -2.19
N VAL A 134 -8.39 11.79 -0.98
CA VAL A 134 -8.63 10.45 -0.44
C VAL A 134 -9.87 9.82 -1.09
N HIS A 135 -9.63 8.80 -1.93
CA HIS A 135 -10.66 8.05 -2.65
C HIS A 135 -10.60 6.58 -2.30
N THR A 136 -11.73 5.90 -2.48
CA THR A 136 -11.78 4.44 -2.53
C THR A 136 -11.77 4.03 -3.98
N MET A 137 -10.75 3.29 -4.37
CA MET A 137 -10.46 3.00 -5.77
C MET A 137 -10.06 1.55 -5.97
N ALA A 138 -10.44 1.02 -7.13
CA ALA A 138 -9.98 -0.27 -7.64
C ALA A 138 -8.79 -0.01 -8.57
N MET A 139 -7.60 0.05 -7.98
CA MET A 139 -6.35 0.32 -8.69
C MET A 139 -5.33 -0.80 -8.44
N PRO A 140 -5.61 -2.07 -8.79
CA PRO A 140 -4.68 -3.17 -8.54
C PRO A 140 -3.38 -3.01 -9.34
N HIS A 141 -2.23 -3.09 -8.68
CA HIS A 141 -0.93 -2.92 -9.32
C HIS A 141 0.18 -3.72 -8.63
N VAL A 142 1.30 -3.83 -9.33
CA VAL A 142 2.56 -4.38 -8.82
C VAL A 142 3.60 -3.27 -8.79
N MET A 143 4.40 -3.22 -7.72
CA MET A 143 5.41 -2.21 -7.48
C MET A 143 6.79 -2.87 -7.40
N PHE A 144 7.65 -2.62 -8.39
CA PHE A 144 9.03 -3.08 -8.38
C PHE A 144 9.92 -2.07 -7.68
N TYR A 145 10.76 -2.51 -6.74
CA TYR A 145 11.70 -1.59 -6.08
C TYR A 145 12.72 -1.10 -7.10
N ALA A 146 12.82 0.20 -7.26
CA ALA A 146 13.69 0.80 -8.25
C ALA A 146 14.37 2.07 -7.69
N PRO A 147 15.19 1.97 -6.62
CA PRO A 147 15.80 3.12 -5.96
C PRO A 147 16.51 4.06 -6.95
N GLY A 148 16.11 5.33 -6.98
CA GLY A 148 16.74 6.36 -7.80
C GLY A 148 16.30 6.38 -9.28
N VAL A 149 15.48 5.45 -9.73
CA VAL A 149 14.93 5.46 -11.10
C VAL A 149 13.89 6.58 -11.24
N THR A 150 13.87 7.24 -12.39
CA THR A 150 12.94 8.32 -12.72
C THR A 150 12.03 7.95 -13.90
N ASN A 151 10.96 8.73 -14.13
CA ASN A 151 10.11 8.53 -15.31
C ASN A 151 10.89 8.80 -16.61
N GLU A 152 11.84 9.74 -16.57
CA GLU A 152 12.73 10.08 -17.67
C GLU A 152 13.62 8.89 -18.07
N ASP A 153 14.15 8.14 -17.10
CA ASP A 153 14.95 6.94 -17.35
C ASP A 153 14.14 5.84 -18.07
N LEU A 154 12.82 5.78 -17.82
CA LEU A 154 11.91 4.85 -18.48
C LEU A 154 11.32 5.37 -19.79
N GLY A 155 11.46 6.68 -20.08
CA GLY A 155 10.68 7.36 -21.10
C GLY A 155 9.17 7.41 -20.80
N ALA A 156 8.78 7.20 -19.54
CA ALA A 156 7.39 7.20 -19.09
C ALA A 156 6.85 8.64 -19.01
N LYS A 157 5.55 8.80 -19.31
CA LYS A 157 4.83 10.07 -19.28
C LYS A 157 3.47 9.90 -18.60
N PRO A 158 3.43 9.56 -17.29
CA PRO A 158 2.17 9.38 -16.59
C PRO A 158 1.43 10.71 -16.48
N ASP A 159 0.12 10.67 -16.68
CA ASP A 159 -0.81 11.76 -16.46
C ASP A 159 -1.95 11.26 -15.56
N LEU A 160 -2.06 11.82 -14.35
CA LEU A 160 -3.07 11.39 -13.38
C LEU A 160 -4.50 11.78 -13.82
N ALA A 161 -4.64 12.69 -14.78
CA ALA A 161 -5.91 13.04 -15.39
C ALA A 161 -6.29 12.10 -16.56
N ASP A 162 -5.34 11.32 -17.07
CA ASP A 162 -5.55 10.30 -18.12
C ASP A 162 -5.20 8.91 -17.58
N PRO A 163 -6.19 8.15 -17.06
CA PRO A 163 -5.96 6.81 -16.52
C PRO A 163 -5.27 5.84 -17.49
N SER A 164 -5.44 6.02 -18.81
CA SER A 164 -4.83 5.15 -19.82
C SER A 164 -3.31 5.30 -19.87
N SER A 165 -2.79 6.48 -19.53
CA SER A 165 -1.35 6.75 -19.44
C SER A 165 -0.67 5.95 -18.32
N LEU A 166 -1.43 5.55 -17.29
CA LEU A 166 -0.93 4.81 -16.12
C LEU A 166 -0.84 3.30 -16.37
N LEU A 167 -1.40 2.80 -17.48
CA LEU A 167 -1.34 1.38 -17.85
C LEU A 167 0.06 0.94 -18.30
N SER A 168 0.90 1.89 -18.72
CA SER A 168 2.33 1.65 -18.98
C SER A 168 3.13 1.81 -17.68
N PRO A 169 4.28 1.13 -17.51
CA PRO A 169 5.12 1.31 -16.33
C PRO A 169 5.47 2.77 -16.07
N PHE A 170 5.30 3.22 -14.83
CA PHE A 170 5.68 4.57 -14.41
C PHE A 170 6.31 4.53 -13.02
N VAL A 171 7.01 5.60 -12.64
CA VAL A 171 7.66 5.73 -11.34
C VAL A 171 6.79 6.53 -10.39
N ASP A 172 6.63 6.00 -9.18
CA ASP A 172 6.16 6.72 -8.00
C ASP A 172 7.23 6.68 -6.88
N ARG A 173 7.18 7.63 -5.94
CA ARG A 173 8.16 7.78 -4.85
C ARG A 173 7.48 7.86 -3.50
N GLN A 174 8.00 7.11 -2.54
CA GLN A 174 7.62 7.20 -1.14
C GLN A 174 8.58 8.14 -0.40
N GLY A 175 8.27 9.44 -0.43
CA GLY A 175 9.00 10.48 0.30
C GLY A 175 10.30 10.94 -0.38
N ALA A 176 11.21 10.03 -0.73
CA ALA A 176 12.52 10.34 -1.33
C ALA A 176 12.81 9.52 -2.59
N ALA A 177 13.77 9.99 -3.40
CA ALA A 177 14.15 9.36 -4.66
C ALA A 177 14.72 7.94 -4.47
N GLU A 178 15.37 7.67 -3.34
CA GLU A 178 15.88 6.34 -3.01
C GLU A 178 14.75 5.34 -2.68
N HIS A 179 13.54 5.83 -2.38
CA HIS A 179 12.36 5.02 -2.06
C HIS A 179 11.35 5.06 -3.20
N SER A 180 11.81 4.76 -4.41
CA SER A 180 11.00 4.73 -5.62
C SER A 180 10.56 3.31 -6.00
N TYR A 181 9.38 3.27 -6.61
CA TYR A 181 8.79 2.08 -7.21
C TYR A 181 8.55 2.31 -8.69
N ILE A 182 8.78 1.29 -9.52
CA ILE A 182 8.14 1.19 -10.83
C ILE A 182 6.79 0.53 -10.60
N ILE A 183 5.72 1.25 -10.87
CA ILE A 183 4.34 0.79 -10.79
C ILE A 183 3.91 0.26 -12.16
N GLN A 184 3.35 -0.95 -12.16
CA GLN A 184 2.62 -1.53 -13.29
C GLN A 184 1.20 -1.84 -12.82
N LEU A 185 0.22 -1.08 -13.34
CA LEU A 185 -1.19 -1.42 -13.17
C LEU A 185 -1.50 -2.74 -13.86
N VAL A 186 -2.39 -3.55 -13.28
CA VAL A 186 -2.94 -4.70 -14.00
C VAL A 186 -3.94 -4.20 -15.05
N GLY A 187 -4.12 -4.97 -16.13
CA GLY A 187 -5.08 -4.62 -17.18
C GLY A 187 -6.53 -4.73 -16.72
N ASP A 188 -7.45 -4.21 -17.54
CA ASP A 188 -8.88 -4.20 -17.22
C ASP A 188 -9.45 -5.61 -17.03
N ALA A 189 -8.95 -6.60 -17.77
CA ALA A 189 -9.39 -7.99 -17.65
C ALA A 189 -8.97 -8.60 -16.30
N GLU A 190 -7.72 -8.38 -15.89
CA GLU A 190 -7.21 -8.82 -14.59
C GLU A 190 -7.92 -8.08 -13.45
N LYS A 191 -8.12 -6.76 -13.57
CA LYS A 191 -8.88 -5.95 -12.61
C LYS A 191 -10.30 -6.48 -12.44
N ALA A 192 -11.01 -6.74 -13.54
CA ALA A 192 -12.36 -7.31 -13.51
C ALA A 192 -12.40 -8.68 -12.82
N THR A 193 -11.41 -9.52 -13.08
CA THR A 193 -11.27 -10.84 -12.41
C THR A 193 -11.04 -10.69 -10.92
N ILE A 194 -10.13 -9.80 -10.49
CA ILE A 194 -9.86 -9.51 -9.07
C ILE A 194 -11.14 -9.06 -8.36
N LEU A 195 -11.89 -8.15 -8.97
CA LEU A 195 -13.14 -7.63 -8.40
C LEU A 195 -14.21 -8.73 -8.28
N ALA A 196 -14.35 -9.58 -9.29
CA ALA A 196 -15.29 -10.69 -9.28
C ALA A 196 -14.93 -11.74 -8.20
N ASP A 197 -13.67 -12.16 -8.17
CA ASP A 197 -13.17 -13.18 -7.22
C ASP A 197 -13.21 -12.70 -5.76
N GLN A 198 -13.10 -11.40 -5.54
CA GLN A 198 -13.11 -10.79 -4.21
C GLN A 198 -14.46 -10.15 -3.84
N LYS A 199 -15.55 -10.50 -4.54
CA LYS A 199 -16.88 -9.91 -4.30
C LYS A 199 -17.33 -9.99 -2.83
N VAL A 200 -17.14 -11.15 -2.19
CA VAL A 200 -17.52 -11.31 -0.77
C VAL A 200 -16.72 -10.38 0.13
N LEU A 201 -15.41 -10.23 -0.11
CA LEU A 201 -14.57 -9.30 0.63
C LEU A 201 -15.01 -7.85 0.41
N LEU A 202 -15.35 -7.47 -0.82
CA LEU A 202 -15.89 -6.14 -1.14
C LEU A 202 -17.20 -5.83 -0.39
N ASP A 203 -18.14 -6.78 -0.41
CA ASP A 203 -19.43 -6.64 0.27
C ASP A 203 -19.24 -6.50 1.79
N ASP A 204 -18.34 -7.29 2.39
CA ASP A 204 -18.00 -7.21 3.82
C ASP A 204 -17.29 -5.89 4.20
N LEU A 205 -16.39 -5.39 3.35
CA LEU A 205 -15.70 -4.12 3.57
C LEU A 205 -16.68 -2.95 3.53
N CYS A 206 -17.59 -2.96 2.55
CA CYS A 206 -18.66 -1.98 2.41
C CYS A 206 -19.64 -2.02 3.61
N ALA A 207 -19.99 -3.22 4.08
CA ALA A 207 -20.81 -3.38 5.28
C ALA A 207 -20.11 -2.93 6.57
N TYR A 208 -18.79 -3.11 6.65
CA TYR A 208 -17.98 -2.63 7.78
C TYR A 208 -17.92 -1.10 7.81
N ARG A 209 -17.63 -0.45 6.68
CA ARG A 209 -17.67 1.01 6.52
C ARG A 209 -18.05 1.38 5.09
N ASP A 210 -19.04 2.26 4.95
CA ASP A 210 -19.53 2.78 3.66
C ASP A 210 -18.44 3.45 2.81
N ILE A 211 -17.48 4.13 3.46
CA ILE A 211 -16.31 4.71 2.81
C ILE A 211 -15.44 3.65 2.09
N LEU A 212 -15.58 2.36 2.38
CA LEU A 212 -14.86 1.27 1.71
C LEU A 212 -15.68 0.61 0.59
N CYS A 213 -16.90 1.08 0.33
CA CYS A 213 -17.64 0.69 -0.84
C CYS A 213 -16.98 1.30 -2.09
N LEU A 214 -16.77 0.49 -3.13
CA LEU A 214 -16.52 1.04 -4.46
C LEU A 214 -17.82 1.72 -4.91
N GLY A 215 -17.74 3.01 -5.24
CA GLY A 215 -18.88 3.70 -5.83
C GLY A 215 -19.34 2.95 -7.08
N HIS A 216 -20.65 2.74 -7.23
CA HIS A 216 -21.29 2.01 -8.34
C HIS A 216 -21.03 2.59 -9.76
N GLY A 217 -20.10 3.54 -9.93
CA GLY A 217 -19.98 4.38 -11.11
C GLY A 217 -18.66 4.38 -11.87
N ASN A 218 -17.56 3.83 -11.34
CA ASN A 218 -16.26 3.91 -12.03
C ASN A 218 -15.64 2.51 -12.19
N HIS A 219 -16.19 1.77 -13.14
CA HIS A 219 -15.51 0.66 -13.80
C HIS A 219 -14.42 1.18 -14.73
#